data_AF-A0A945MDX0-F1
#
_entry.id   AF-A0A945MDX0-F1
#
_cell.length_a   1.000
_cell.length_b   1.000
_cell.length_c   1.000
_cell.angle_alpha   90.00
_cell.angle_beta   90.00
_cell.angle_gamma   90.00
#
_symmetry.space_group_name_H-M   'P 1'
#
loop_
_entity.id
_entity.type
_entity.pdbx_description
1 polymer ?
#
loop_
_entity_poly.entity_id
_entity_poly.type
_entity_poly.pdbx_seq_one_letter_code
_entity_poly.pdbx_strand_id
1 'polypeptide(L)'
;EWGKIDPNTAQAINKARASGGKVVAVGTTSVRLLETASENSGEIHSYSGETDIFITPGYNFKIVDMMLTNFHTPKSTLFMLVSAFAGIDKMKSAYEHAIKESYRFFSYGDTTLIERSP
;
A
#
# COMPACT_ATOMS: atom_id res chain seq x y z
N GLU A 1 -11.45 -9.78 -1.58
CA GLU A 1 -11.91 -8.73 -2.54
C GLU A 1 -11.64 -9.23 -3.96
N TRP A 2 -12.48 -8.95 -4.96
CA TRP A 2 -12.16 -9.32 -6.35
C TRP A 2 -11.41 -8.18 -7.06
N GLY A 3 -10.36 -8.51 -7.81
CA GLY A 3 -9.57 -7.53 -8.57
C GLY A 3 -8.94 -8.12 -9.83
N LYS A 4 -8.54 -7.22 -10.74
CA LYS A 4 -7.94 -7.58 -12.04
C LYS A 4 -6.75 -6.67 -12.35
N ILE A 5 -5.67 -7.27 -12.84
CA ILE A 5 -4.50 -6.62 -13.44
C ILE A 5 -4.32 -7.22 -14.83
N ASP A 6 -4.51 -6.40 -15.86
CA ASP A 6 -4.31 -6.84 -17.23
C ASP A 6 -2.82 -7.05 -17.56
N PRO A 7 -2.48 -7.92 -18.54
CA PRO A 7 -1.09 -8.17 -18.92
C PRO A 7 -0.30 -6.91 -19.26
N ASN A 8 -0.92 -5.94 -19.93
CA ASN A 8 -0.28 -4.66 -20.27
C ASN A 8 0.09 -3.86 -19.02
N THR A 9 -0.76 -3.89 -17.98
CA THR A 9 -0.50 -3.21 -16.70
C THR A 9 0.65 -3.87 -15.95
N ALA A 10 0.65 -5.21 -15.86
CA ALA A 10 1.75 -5.95 -15.24
C ALA A 10 3.08 -5.67 -15.95
N GLN A 11 3.08 -5.71 -17.29
CA GLN A 11 4.26 -5.39 -18.09
C GLN A 11 4.75 -3.95 -17.88
N ALA A 12 3.84 -2.97 -17.81
CA ALA A 12 4.20 -1.57 -17.56
C ALA A 12 4.85 -1.39 -16.19
N ILE A 13 4.32 -2.06 -15.14
CA ILE A 13 4.89 -2.03 -13.80
C ILE A 13 6.28 -2.66 -13.77
N ASN A 14 6.44 -3.86 -14.35
CA ASN A 14 7.74 -4.53 -14.43
C ASN A 14 8.78 -3.68 -15.19
N LYS A 15 8.38 -3.05 -16.31
CA LYS A 15 9.26 -2.16 -17.08
C LYS A 15 9.66 -0.92 -16.27
N ALA A 16 8.73 -0.32 -15.53
CA ALA A 16 9.02 0.82 -14.69
C ALA A 16 10.06 0.45 -13.61
N ARG A 17 9.89 -0.69 -12.93
CA ARG A 17 10.86 -1.18 -11.93
C ARG A 17 12.21 -1.52 -12.55
N ALA A 18 12.24 -2.21 -13.68
CA ALA A 18 13.47 -2.54 -14.39
C ALA A 18 14.25 -1.29 -14.83
N SER A 19 13.57 -0.15 -14.99
CA SER A 19 14.17 1.15 -15.30
C SER A 19 14.57 1.95 -14.04
N GLY A 20 14.47 1.37 -12.84
CA GLY A 20 14.76 2.03 -11.57
C GLY A 20 13.63 2.93 -11.04
N GLY A 21 12.44 2.86 -11.64
CA GLY A 21 11.26 3.60 -11.19
C GLY A 21 10.61 2.99 -9.94
N LYS A 22 9.87 3.82 -9.20
CA LYS A 22 9.07 3.40 -8.04
C LYS A 22 7.63 3.05 -8.44
N VAL A 23 7.05 2.05 -7.80
CA VAL A 23 5.63 1.71 -7.89
C VAL A 23 4.88 2.38 -6.74
N VAL A 24 4.02 3.33 -7.11
CA VAL A 24 3.18 4.08 -6.16
C VAL A 24 1.75 3.56 -6.23
N ALA A 25 1.28 2.89 -5.18
CA ALA A 25 -0.09 2.40 -5.09
C ALA A 25 -1.04 3.49 -4.57
N VAL A 26 -2.18 3.70 -5.23
CA VAL A 26 -3.19 4.66 -4.78
C VAL A 26 -4.36 3.90 -4.16
N GLY A 27 -4.42 3.89 -2.82
CA GLY A 27 -5.40 3.18 -2.04
C GLY A 27 -4.93 1.80 -1.57
N THR A 28 -5.40 1.38 -0.39
CA THR A 28 -5.05 0.09 0.24
C THR A 28 -5.56 -1.12 -0.53
N THR A 29 -6.67 -0.99 -1.25
CA THR A 29 -7.18 -2.05 -2.16
C THR A 29 -6.20 -2.31 -3.29
N SER A 30 -5.64 -1.26 -3.90
CA SER A 30 -4.61 -1.40 -4.94
C SER A 30 -3.34 -2.02 -4.38
N VAL A 31 -2.92 -1.65 -3.17
CA VAL A 31 -1.78 -2.29 -2.48
C VAL A 31 -1.99 -3.80 -2.37
N ARG A 32 -3.14 -4.23 -1.83
CA ARG A 32 -3.45 -5.66 -1.64
C ARG A 32 -3.49 -6.43 -2.96
N LEU A 33 -4.07 -5.84 -4.00
CA LEU A 33 -4.13 -6.46 -5.33
C LEU A 33 -2.74 -6.62 -5.95
N LEU A 34 -1.91 -5.56 -5.92
CA LEU A 34 -0.54 -5.60 -6.42
C LEU A 34 0.32 -6.64 -5.69
N GLU A 35 0.24 -6.66 -4.36
CA GLU A 35 1.00 -7.59 -3.51
C GLU A 35 0.54 -9.06 -3.64
N THR A 36 -0.73 -9.27 -3.97
CA THR A 36 -1.29 -10.59 -4.31
C THR A 36 -0.75 -11.09 -5.64
N ALA A 37 -0.68 -10.22 -6.63
CA ALA A 37 -0.24 -10.54 -7.99
C ALA A 37 1.30 -10.61 -8.16
N SER A 38 2.05 -10.28 -7.10
CA SER A 38 3.51 -10.20 -7.14
C SER A 38 4.19 -11.40 -6.49
N GLU A 39 5.32 -11.79 -7.06
CA GLU A 39 6.23 -12.79 -6.52
C GLU A 39 7.27 -12.17 -5.58
N ASN A 40 7.90 -13.01 -4.76
CA ASN A 40 8.97 -12.55 -3.85
C ASN A 40 10.21 -12.02 -4.59
N SER A 41 10.34 -12.30 -5.89
CA SER A 41 11.35 -11.74 -6.79
C SER A 41 11.13 -10.25 -7.08
N GLY A 42 9.95 -9.70 -6.78
CA GLY A 42 9.54 -8.34 -7.14
C GLY A 42 8.97 -8.21 -8.56
N GLU A 43 8.71 -9.34 -9.23
CA GLU A 43 7.97 -9.39 -10.50
C GLU A 43 6.46 -9.48 -10.25
N ILE A 44 5.66 -8.76 -11.05
CA ILE A 44 4.19 -8.85 -11.04
C ILE A 44 3.66 -9.51 -12.30
N HIS A 45 2.61 -10.32 -12.13
CA HIS A 45 1.90 -10.99 -13.21
C HIS A 45 0.52 -10.39 -13.44
N SER A 46 -0.05 -10.66 -14.62
CA SER A 46 -1.49 -10.43 -14.80
C SER A 46 -2.27 -11.27 -13.80
N TYR A 47 -3.35 -10.70 -13.26
CA TYR A 47 -4.13 -11.35 -12.22
C TYR A 47 -5.62 -11.08 -12.44
N SER A 48 -6.47 -12.05 -12.13
CA SER A 48 -7.92 -11.88 -12.17
C SER A 48 -8.53 -12.86 -11.18
N GLY A 49 -9.00 -12.36 -10.03
CA GLY A 49 -9.51 -13.24 -8.99
C GLY A 49 -9.70 -12.54 -7.65
N GLU A 50 -9.95 -13.36 -6.63
CA GLU A 50 -10.12 -12.90 -5.27
C GLU A 50 -8.79 -12.80 -4.53
N THR A 51 -8.53 -11.65 -3.92
CA THR A 51 -7.47 -11.46 -2.95
C THR A 51 -8.01 -11.58 -1.53
N ASP A 52 -7.42 -12.52 -0.79
CA ASP A 52 -7.62 -12.72 0.64
C ASP A 52 -6.37 -12.35 1.44
N ILE A 53 -5.43 -11.63 0.82
CA ILE A 53 -4.20 -11.22 1.50
C ILE A 53 -4.53 -10.35 2.71
N PHE A 54 -3.95 -10.70 3.85
CA PHE A 54 -4.03 -9.95 5.08
C PHE A 54 -2.64 -9.41 5.44
N ILE A 55 -2.48 -8.09 5.33
CA ILE A 55 -1.19 -7.41 5.50
C ILE A 55 -1.11 -6.86 6.92
N THR A 56 -0.13 -7.35 7.68
CA THR A 56 0.11 -6.98 9.08
C THR A 56 1.60 -6.68 9.29
N PRO A 57 1.98 -6.01 10.39
CA PRO A 57 3.39 -5.75 10.70
C PRO A 57 4.24 -7.03 10.62
N GLY A 58 5.35 -6.96 9.89
CA GLY A 58 6.20 -8.11 9.54
C GLY A 58 5.97 -8.66 8.12
N TYR A 59 4.95 -8.19 7.39
CA TYR A 59 4.76 -8.53 5.99
C TYR A 59 5.89 -7.97 5.11
N ASN A 60 6.48 -8.82 4.26
CA ASN A 60 7.46 -8.39 3.27
C ASN A 60 6.75 -7.93 1.98
N PHE A 61 6.65 -6.61 1.80
CA PHE A 61 6.14 -6.06 0.55
C PHE A 61 7.07 -6.44 -0.61
N LYS A 62 6.47 -6.79 -1.74
CA LYS A 62 7.18 -7.35 -2.88
C LYS A 62 7.40 -6.30 -3.96
N ILE A 63 6.40 -5.45 -4.17
CA ILE A 63 6.41 -4.55 -5.33
C ILE A 63 6.08 -3.09 -5.02
N VAL A 64 5.26 -2.82 -4.01
CA VAL A 64 4.83 -1.45 -3.70
C VAL A 64 5.95 -0.72 -2.95
N ASP A 65 6.42 0.40 -3.51
CA ASP A 65 7.50 1.21 -2.92
C ASP A 65 6.93 2.41 -2.14
N MET A 66 5.79 2.94 -2.58
CA MET A 66 5.06 4.01 -1.90
C MET A 66 3.55 3.77 -1.97
N MET A 67 2.79 4.32 -1.02
CA MET A 67 1.32 4.32 -1.10
C MET A 67 0.73 5.68 -0.78
N LEU A 68 -0.35 6.02 -1.48
CA LEU A 68 -1.23 7.13 -1.17
C LEU A 68 -2.53 6.58 -0.56
N THR A 69 -2.87 7.00 0.66
CA THR A 69 -4.11 6.53 1.32
C THR A 69 -4.61 7.54 2.35
N ASN A 70 -5.87 7.42 2.76
CA ASN A 70 -6.47 8.29 3.77
C ASN A 70 -5.92 7.98 5.17
N PHE A 71 -6.22 8.84 6.14
CA PHE A 71 -6.07 8.49 7.55
C PHE A 71 -7.18 7.52 7.99
N HIS A 72 -6.77 6.35 8.47
CA HIS A 72 -7.62 5.26 8.96
C HIS A 72 -7.80 5.29 10.47
N THR A 73 -8.91 4.78 11.00
CA THR A 73 -9.16 4.76 12.45
C THR A 73 -8.15 3.87 13.21
N PRO A 74 -7.76 4.23 14.45
CA PRO A 74 -6.96 3.37 15.31
C PRO A 74 -7.59 1.99 15.48
N LYS A 75 -6.77 0.95 15.57
CA LYS A 75 -7.19 -0.47 15.70
C LYS A 75 -7.98 -1.04 14.49
N SER A 76 -7.98 -0.36 13.35
CA SER A 76 -8.51 -0.91 12.10
C SER A 76 -7.47 -1.80 11.38
N THR A 77 -7.94 -2.73 10.55
CA THR A 77 -7.08 -3.53 9.67
C THR A 77 -6.30 -2.66 8.67
N LEU A 78 -6.88 -1.54 8.22
CA LEU A 78 -6.20 -0.57 7.38
C LEU A 78 -5.07 0.15 8.12
N PHE A 79 -5.27 0.47 9.41
CA PHE A 79 -4.20 0.98 10.25
C PHE A 79 -3.05 -0.05 10.41
N MET A 80 -3.37 -1.33 10.52
CA MET A 80 -2.37 -2.40 10.53
C MET A 80 -1.58 -2.47 9.21
N LEU A 81 -2.24 -2.31 8.06
CA LEU A 81 -1.58 -2.32 6.75
C LEU A 81 -0.60 -1.15 6.60
N VAL A 82 -1.02 0.08 6.90
CA VAL A 82 -0.10 1.24 6.81
C VAL A 82 1.04 1.14 7.82
N SER A 83 0.79 0.55 9.01
CA SER A 83 1.82 0.27 10.00
C SER A 83 2.79 -0.83 9.56
N ALA A 84 2.32 -1.83 8.81
CA ALA A 84 3.19 -2.82 8.19
C ALA A 84 4.12 -2.20 7.15
N PHE A 85 3.62 -1.20 6.42
CA PHE A 85 4.35 -0.56 5.34
C PHE A 85 5.40 0.43 5.83
N ALA A 86 5.07 1.25 6.83
CA ALA A 86 5.91 2.36 7.29
C ALA A 86 6.41 2.24 8.73
N GLY A 87 6.09 1.15 9.42
CA GLY A 87 6.43 0.96 10.82
C GLY A 87 5.44 1.62 11.78
N ILE A 88 5.21 0.97 12.91
CA ILE A 88 4.21 1.39 13.91
C ILE A 88 4.54 2.78 14.49
N ASP A 89 5.80 3.02 14.85
CA ASP A 89 6.19 4.26 15.54
C ASP A 89 6.10 5.47 14.62
N LYS A 90 6.51 5.32 13.36
CA LYS A 90 6.37 6.36 12.33
C LYS A 90 4.90 6.69 12.09
N MET A 91 4.04 5.68 11.96
CA MET A 91 2.60 5.90 11.78
C MET A 91 1.97 6.53 13.01
N LYS A 92 2.33 6.14 14.24
CA LYS A 92 1.85 6.81 15.46
C LYS A 92 2.22 8.29 15.47
N SER A 93 3.48 8.62 15.21
CA SER A 93 3.95 10.01 15.18
C SER A 93 3.23 10.83 14.09
N ALA A 94 3.02 10.26 12.91
CA ALA A 94 2.27 10.93 11.83
C ALA A 94 0.81 11.21 12.23
N TYR A 95 0.17 10.27 12.93
CA TYR A 95 -1.20 10.43 13.42
C TYR A 95 -1.32 11.45 14.55
N GLU A 96 -0.39 11.45 15.50
CA GLU A 96 -0.33 12.47 16.56
C GLU A 96 -0.18 13.87 15.97
N HIS A 97 0.68 14.02 14.95
CA HIS A 97 0.81 15.27 14.20
C HIS A 97 -0.50 15.66 13.49
N ALA A 98 -1.11 14.73 12.75
CA ALA A 98 -2.36 14.99 12.04
C ALA A 98 -3.50 15.42 12.98
N ILE A 99 -3.60 14.82 14.17
CA ILE A 99 -4.57 15.21 15.19
C ILE A 99 -4.26 16.62 15.71
N LYS A 100 -3.00 16.90 16.04
CA LYS A 100 -2.57 18.21 16.54
C LYS A 100 -2.87 19.34 15.55
N GLU A 101 -2.61 19.09 14.26
CA GLU A 101 -2.81 20.06 13.17
C GLU A 101 -4.24 20.01 12.60
N SER A 102 -5.18 19.31 13.25
CA SER A 102 -6.60 19.26 12.86
C SER A 102 -6.85 18.78 11.42
N TYR A 103 -6.07 17.81 10.95
CA TYR A 103 -6.34 17.12 9.68
C TYR A 103 -7.70 16.42 9.74
N ARG A 104 -8.32 16.29 8.58
CA ARG A 104 -9.59 15.58 8.41
C ARG A 104 -9.29 14.10 8.17
N PHE A 105 -9.99 13.22 8.88
CA PHE A 105 -9.78 11.77 8.80
C PHE A 105 -10.84 11.09 7.93
N PHE A 106 -10.64 9.80 7.66
CA PHE A 106 -11.62 8.91 7.03
C PHE A 106 -11.84 9.16 5.52
N SER A 107 -12.97 8.70 4.97
CA SER A 107 -13.20 8.58 3.52
C SER A 107 -13.12 9.90 2.74
N TYR A 108 -13.52 11.02 3.36
CA TYR A 108 -13.54 12.35 2.74
C TYR A 108 -12.53 13.32 3.38
N GLY A 109 -11.61 12.77 4.16
CA GLY A 109 -10.59 13.54 4.85
C GLY A 109 -9.39 13.86 3.94
N ASP A 110 -8.29 14.17 4.61
CA ASP A 110 -7.00 14.38 3.99
C ASP A 110 -6.30 13.04 3.72
N THR A 111 -5.22 13.11 2.93
CA THR A 111 -4.46 11.96 2.47
C THR A 111 -3.06 11.92 3.05
N THR A 112 -2.45 10.75 3.00
CA THR A 112 -1.06 10.47 3.37
C THR A 112 -0.34 9.94 2.15
N LEU A 113 0.88 10.44 1.90
CA LEU A 113 1.85 9.81 1.03
C LEU A 113 2.89 9.13 1.92
N ILE A 114 2.97 7.81 1.81
CA ILE A 114 3.78 6.97 2.69
C ILE A 114 4.85 6.29 1.86
N GLU A 115 6.10 6.41 2.29
CA GLU A 115 7.21 5.62 1.76
C GLU A 115 7.42 4.38 2.63
N ARG A 116 7.71 3.24 1.98
CA ARG A 116 8.02 1.99 2.66
C ARG A 116 9.24 2.18 3.57
N SER A 117 9.16 1.69 4.81
CA SER A 117 10.36 1.64 5.66
C SER A 117 11.31 0.56 5.15
N PRO A 118 12.62 0.82 5.14
CA PRO A 118 13.62 -0.16 4.72
C PRO A 118 13.57 -1.44 5.55
#